data_AF-A0A9E0LDR2-F1
#
_entry.id   AF-A0A9E0LDR2-F1
#
_cell.length_a   1.000
_cell.length_b   1.000
_cell.length_c   1.000
_cell.angle_alpha   90.00
_cell.angle_beta   90.00
_cell.angle_gamma   90.00
#
_symmetry.space_group_name_H-M   'P 1'
#
loop_
_entity.id
_entity.type
_entity.pdbx_description
1 polymer ?
#
loop_
_entity_poly.entity_id
_entity_poly.type
_entity_poly.pdbx_seq_one_letter_code
_entity_poly.pdbx_strand_id
1 'polypeptide(L)'
;MAVGLLHKIRRVKAMARQDGLLRTARAVWYRLRNGQKAPWQQIDVFQHYAFAWPADIAALPGKGGAGTLLWFIPDFNLGSGGHLNIFRTIWHLEQMGYQSTIVIGNPRDHHDAALARTAIREHFFPLQAQVHIGLEGLPPCEFAVATGWDTAYTVRAFGGAAHKLYFVQDYEPHFYPVGTEHVLAENTYRFGFFAITAGDWLAGKLASDYGMRTH
;
A
#
# COMPACT_ATOMS: atom_id res chain seq x y z
N MET A 1 -13.26 -30.06 14.94
CA MET A 1 -13.97 -29.39 16.07
C MET A 1 -13.78 -30.09 17.43
N ALA A 2 -13.98 -31.42 17.56
CA ALA A 2 -13.96 -32.11 18.87
C ALA A 2 -12.57 -32.25 19.57
N VAL A 3 -11.47 -32.37 18.80
CA VAL A 3 -10.12 -32.63 19.35
C VAL A 3 -9.57 -31.44 20.16
N GLY A 4 -9.86 -30.21 19.75
CA GLY A 4 -9.38 -29.00 20.44
C GLY A 4 -10.05 -28.76 21.81
N LEU A 5 -11.28 -29.24 22.00
CA LEU A 5 -12.02 -29.07 23.26
C LEU A 5 -11.47 -29.99 24.36
N LEU A 6 -11.16 -31.24 24.01
CA LEU A 6 -10.56 -32.22 24.91
C LEU A 6 -9.18 -31.77 25.42
N HIS A 7 -8.36 -31.17 24.55
CA HIS A 7 -7.06 -30.65 24.94
C HIS A 7 -7.16 -29.47 25.92
N LYS A 8 -8.13 -28.57 25.70
CA LYS A 8 -8.39 -27.44 26.61
C LYS A 8 -8.86 -27.91 27.99
N ILE A 9 -9.76 -28.91 28.04
CA ILE A 9 -10.26 -29.48 29.30
C ILE A 9 -9.11 -30.15 30.09
N ARG A 10 -8.23 -30.89 29.42
CA ARG A 10 -7.05 -31.50 30.06
C ARG A 10 -6.11 -30.44 30.65
N ARG A 11 -5.88 -29.35 29.92
CA ARG A 11 -4.99 -28.26 30.35
C ARG A 11 -5.54 -27.50 31.56
N VAL A 12 -6.86 -27.26 31.62
CA VAL A 12 -7.51 -26.65 32.79
C VAL A 12 -7.49 -27.60 33.99
N LYS A 13 -7.71 -28.90 33.80
CA LYS A 13 -7.59 -29.89 34.87
C LYS A 13 -6.17 -29.99 35.42
N ALA A 14 -5.15 -29.89 34.57
CA ALA A 14 -3.75 -29.88 34.99
C ALA A 14 -3.43 -28.62 35.83
N MET A 15 -3.84 -27.43 35.37
CA MET A 15 -3.69 -26.19 36.13
C MET A 15 -4.41 -26.23 37.48
N ALA A 16 -5.63 -26.77 37.54
CA ALA A 16 -6.37 -26.90 38.79
C ALA A 16 -5.67 -27.79 39.82
N ARG A 17 -4.95 -28.82 39.34
CA ARG A 17 -4.16 -29.73 40.19
C ARG A 17 -2.82 -29.13 40.65
N GLN A 18 -2.19 -28.30 39.82
CA GLN A 18 -0.87 -27.70 40.12
C GLN A 18 -0.98 -26.39 40.90
N ASP A 19 -1.90 -25.50 40.51
CA ASP A 19 -1.97 -24.11 40.99
C ASP A 19 -3.18 -23.84 41.90
N GLY A 20 -4.06 -24.84 42.07
CA GLY A 20 -5.29 -24.74 42.86
C GLY A 20 -6.47 -24.09 42.11
N LEU A 21 -7.67 -24.34 42.64
CA LEU A 21 -8.95 -23.99 41.99
C LEU A 21 -9.15 -22.48 41.82
N LEU A 22 -8.80 -21.68 42.83
CA LEU A 22 -8.99 -20.23 42.81
C LEU A 22 -8.11 -19.52 41.77
N ARG A 23 -6.84 -19.92 41.64
CA ARG A 23 -5.92 -19.36 40.64
C ARG A 23 -6.31 -19.77 39.23
N THR A 24 -6.73 -21.02 39.05
CA THR A 24 -7.24 -21.52 37.77
C THR A 24 -8.51 -20.78 37.35
N ALA A 25 -9.46 -20.57 38.27
CA ALA A 25 -10.68 -19.82 38.01
C ALA A 25 -10.39 -18.37 37.61
N ARG A 26 -9.48 -17.68 38.32
CA ARG A 26 -9.02 -16.33 37.94
C ARG A 26 -8.34 -16.30 36.58
N ALA A 27 -7.48 -17.27 36.27
CA ALA A 27 -6.76 -17.34 34.99
C ALA A 27 -7.71 -17.61 33.81
N VAL A 28 -8.71 -18.49 33.99
CA VAL A 28 -9.76 -18.74 33.02
C VAL A 28 -10.63 -17.50 32.83
N TRP A 29 -11.05 -16.86 33.93
CA TRP A 29 -11.85 -15.64 33.88
C TRP A 29 -11.11 -14.48 33.23
N TYR A 30 -9.82 -14.28 33.56
CA TYR A 30 -8.96 -13.30 32.90
C TYR A 30 -8.80 -13.60 31.40
N ARG A 31 -8.66 -14.86 30.99
CA ARG A 31 -8.63 -15.24 29.57
C ARG A 31 -9.98 -15.09 28.86
N LEU A 32 -11.10 -15.27 29.55
CA LEU A 32 -12.42 -15.04 28.96
C LEU A 32 -12.70 -13.54 28.82
N ARG A 33 -12.21 -12.72 29.75
CA ARG A 33 -12.43 -11.27 29.79
C ARG A 33 -11.43 -10.47 28.96
N ASN A 34 -10.15 -10.89 28.95
CA ASN A 34 -9.03 -10.19 28.31
C ASN A 34 -8.32 -11.03 27.25
N GLY A 35 -8.74 -12.28 27.03
CA GLY A 35 -8.21 -13.09 25.94
C GLY A 35 -8.64 -12.46 24.62
N GLN A 36 -7.65 -11.94 23.90
CA GLN A 36 -7.79 -11.50 22.52
C GLN A 36 -8.59 -12.54 21.71
N LYS A 37 -9.36 -12.01 20.76
CA LYS A 37 -10.15 -12.70 19.73
C LYS A 37 -9.52 -14.04 19.33
N ALA A 38 -10.39 -15.03 19.13
CA ALA A 38 -10.05 -16.45 18.90
C ALA A 38 -8.72 -16.68 18.15
N PRO A 39 -7.91 -17.70 18.53
CA PRO A 39 -6.66 -18.08 17.84
C PRO A 39 -6.88 -18.67 16.42
N TRP A 40 -8.07 -18.44 15.84
CA TRP A 40 -8.52 -18.88 14.53
C TRP A 40 -9.27 -17.76 13.81
N GLN A 41 -8.88 -16.49 13.97
CA GLN A 41 -9.08 -15.58 12.86
C GLN A 41 -8.15 -16.09 11.76
N GLN A 42 -8.68 -16.97 10.91
CA GLN A 42 -8.04 -17.29 9.65
C GLN A 42 -7.74 -15.95 9.00
N ILE A 43 -6.46 -15.69 8.73
CA ILE A 43 -6.09 -14.58 7.87
C ILE A 43 -6.81 -14.86 6.57
N ASP A 44 -7.77 -14.01 6.22
CA ASP A 44 -8.43 -14.10 4.94
C ASP A 44 -7.42 -13.68 3.87
N VAL A 45 -6.70 -14.67 3.35
CA VAL A 45 -5.64 -14.49 2.36
C VAL A 45 -6.19 -13.85 1.09
N PHE A 46 -7.43 -14.19 0.72
CA PHE A 46 -8.07 -13.60 -0.46
C PHE A 46 -8.39 -12.13 -0.24
N GLN A 47 -8.93 -11.78 0.93
CA GLN A 47 -9.14 -10.37 1.27
C GLN A 47 -7.82 -9.61 1.37
N HIS A 48 -6.78 -10.22 1.94
CA HIS A 48 -5.47 -9.60 2.11
C HIS A 48 -4.79 -9.25 0.78
N TYR A 49 -4.85 -10.17 -0.20
CA TYR A 49 -4.28 -9.96 -1.53
C TYR A 49 -5.33 -9.53 -2.58
N ALA A 50 -6.50 -9.05 -2.16
CA ALA A 50 -7.56 -8.61 -3.07
C ALA A 50 -7.09 -7.50 -4.01
N PHE A 51 -6.13 -6.67 -3.60
CA PHE A 51 -5.53 -5.62 -4.42
C PHE A 51 -4.76 -6.15 -5.64
N ALA A 52 -4.28 -7.40 -5.59
CA ALA A 52 -3.59 -8.05 -6.70
C ALA A 52 -4.57 -8.72 -7.68
N TRP A 53 -5.84 -8.82 -7.29
CA TRP A 53 -6.89 -9.33 -8.17
C TRP A 53 -7.22 -8.29 -9.25
N PRO A 54 -7.37 -8.70 -10.53
CA PRO A 54 -7.68 -7.78 -11.61
C PRO A 54 -9.11 -7.25 -11.46
N ALA A 55 -9.26 -6.14 -10.76
CA ALA A 55 -10.46 -5.34 -10.70
C ALA A 55 -10.19 -4.02 -11.42
N ASP A 56 -11.03 -3.65 -12.37
CA ASP A 56 -10.87 -2.38 -13.08
C ASP A 56 -11.32 -1.22 -12.17
N ILE A 57 -10.45 -0.22 -12.01
CA ILE A 57 -10.80 1.03 -11.34
C ILE A 57 -11.24 2.01 -12.43
N ALA A 58 -12.55 2.24 -12.49
CA ALA A 58 -13.15 3.18 -13.44
C ALA A 58 -12.82 4.62 -13.06
N ALA A 59 -12.44 5.42 -14.06
CA ALA A 59 -12.34 6.86 -13.92
C ALA A 59 -13.70 7.54 -14.15
N LEU A 60 -13.82 8.79 -13.68
CA LEU A 60 -14.91 9.66 -14.08
C LEU A 60 -14.93 9.85 -15.62
N PRO A 61 -16.11 10.11 -16.21
CA PRO A 61 -16.22 10.35 -17.65
C PRO A 61 -15.36 11.53 -18.10
N GLY A 62 -14.75 11.41 -19.29
CA GLY A 62 -13.95 12.47 -19.90
C GLY A 62 -12.63 11.95 -20.47
N LYS A 63 -11.73 12.88 -20.79
CA LYS A 63 -10.34 12.59 -21.16
C LYS A 63 -9.41 13.38 -20.25
N GLY A 64 -8.28 12.77 -19.89
CA GLY A 64 -7.25 13.46 -19.13
C GLY A 64 -6.73 14.68 -19.88
N GLY A 65 -6.59 15.80 -19.18
CA GLY A 65 -5.98 16.99 -19.74
C GLY A 65 -4.47 16.78 -19.94
N ALA A 66 -3.89 17.47 -20.93
CA ALA A 66 -2.44 17.48 -21.09
C ALA A 66 -1.75 18.04 -19.83
N GLY A 67 -0.66 17.43 -19.43
CA GLY A 67 0.12 17.75 -18.24
C GLY A 67 -0.52 17.30 -16.93
N THR A 68 -1.54 16.44 -16.93
CA THR A 68 -2.19 15.97 -15.68
C THR A 68 -1.59 14.66 -15.16
N LEU A 69 -1.24 14.63 -13.87
CA LEU A 69 -0.66 13.47 -13.20
C LEU A 69 -1.48 13.05 -11.99
N LEU A 70 -1.77 11.75 -11.89
CA LEU A 70 -2.24 11.11 -10.66
C LEU A 70 -1.09 10.33 -10.02
N TRP A 71 -0.65 10.76 -8.84
CA TRP A 71 0.41 10.12 -8.06
C TRP A 71 -0.21 9.19 -7.03
N PHE A 72 -0.15 7.88 -7.29
CA PHE A 72 -0.65 6.87 -6.37
C PHE A 72 0.43 6.54 -5.35
N ILE A 73 0.20 6.94 -4.10
CA ILE A 73 1.14 6.76 -3.00
C ILE A 73 0.58 5.82 -1.94
N PRO A 74 1.43 5.05 -1.25
CA PRO A 74 1.07 4.48 0.04
C PRO A 74 0.64 5.60 1.00
N ASP A 75 -0.10 5.26 2.05
CA ASP A 75 -0.35 6.24 3.10
C ASP A 75 0.98 6.68 3.73
N PHE A 76 1.10 7.97 4.04
CA PHE A 76 2.38 8.59 4.39
C PHE A 76 2.50 8.84 5.89
N ASN A 77 3.75 8.89 6.35
CA ASN A 77 4.09 9.26 7.71
C ASN A 77 5.08 10.43 7.70
N LEU A 78 5.00 11.30 8.70
CA LEU A 78 5.94 12.40 8.87
C LEU A 78 7.37 11.85 8.99
N GLY A 79 8.29 12.42 8.22
CA GLY A 79 9.70 11.99 8.19
C GLY A 79 10.00 10.79 7.28
N SER A 80 9.04 10.30 6.48
CA SER A 80 9.30 9.23 5.51
C SER A 80 10.18 9.72 4.34
N GLY A 81 11.38 9.14 4.20
CA GLY A 81 12.33 9.50 3.13
C GLY A 81 11.80 9.25 1.72
N GLY A 82 11.06 8.15 1.50
CA GLY A 82 10.44 7.86 0.21
C GLY A 82 9.38 8.89 -0.20
N HIS A 83 8.56 9.32 0.76
CA HIS A 83 7.55 10.37 0.52
C HIS A 83 8.18 11.74 0.26
N LEU A 84 9.29 12.06 0.94
CA LEU A 84 10.03 13.29 0.69
C LEU A 84 10.45 13.41 -0.79
N ASN A 85 10.98 12.33 -1.37
CA ASN A 85 11.37 12.32 -2.79
C ASN A 85 10.17 12.48 -3.72
N ILE A 86 9.06 11.77 -3.45
CA ILE A 86 7.83 11.88 -4.23
C ILE A 86 7.32 13.33 -4.23
N PHE A 87 7.15 13.91 -3.05
CA PHE A 87 6.64 15.28 -2.92
C PHE A 87 7.60 16.32 -3.52
N ARG A 88 8.91 16.12 -3.39
CA ARG A 88 9.91 16.96 -4.06
C ARG A 88 9.76 16.93 -5.57
N THR A 89 9.60 15.74 -6.16
CA THR A 89 9.40 15.57 -7.60
C THR A 89 8.11 16.24 -8.07
N ILE A 90 7.01 16.04 -7.34
CA ILE A 90 5.73 16.70 -7.61
C ILE A 90 5.90 18.22 -7.60
N TRP A 91 6.58 18.76 -6.58
CA TRP A 91 6.82 20.19 -6.47
C TRP A 91 7.56 20.77 -7.69
N HIS A 92 8.59 20.08 -8.18
CA HIS A 92 9.33 20.50 -9.37
C HIS A 92 8.48 20.44 -10.65
N LEU A 93 7.69 19.39 -10.82
CA LEU A 93 6.78 19.27 -11.97
C LEU A 93 5.73 20.37 -11.98
N GLU A 94 5.21 20.77 -10.82
CA GLU A 94 4.32 21.92 -10.69
C GLU A 94 4.99 23.21 -11.20
N GLN A 95 6.28 23.42 -10.93
CA GLN A 95 7.01 24.58 -11.44
C GLN A 95 7.17 24.56 -12.97
N MET A 96 7.08 23.37 -13.58
CA MET A 96 7.10 23.18 -15.03
C MET A 96 5.71 23.25 -15.67
N GLY A 97 4.65 23.54 -14.88
CA GLY A 97 3.28 23.70 -15.35
C GLY A 97 2.42 22.43 -15.30
N TYR A 98 2.98 21.30 -14.86
CA TYR A 98 2.21 20.06 -14.69
C TYR A 98 1.24 20.16 -13.51
N GLN A 99 0.09 19.50 -13.64
CA GLN A 99 -0.98 19.50 -12.64
C GLN A 99 -1.03 18.14 -11.97
N SER A 100 -0.62 18.07 -10.71
CA SER A 100 -0.57 16.82 -9.95
C SER A 100 -1.74 16.69 -8.96
N THR A 101 -2.26 15.48 -8.83
CA THR A 101 -3.14 15.07 -7.72
C THR A 101 -2.53 13.85 -7.06
N ILE A 102 -2.42 13.89 -5.73
CA ILE A 102 -1.92 12.79 -4.90
C ILE A 102 -3.10 11.90 -4.54
N VAL A 103 -2.99 10.60 -4.80
CA VAL A 103 -4.03 9.61 -4.53
C VAL A 103 -3.54 8.67 -3.43
N ILE A 104 -4.24 8.67 -2.28
CA ILE A 104 -4.03 7.72 -1.18
C ILE A 104 -5.11 6.65 -1.31
N GLY A 105 -4.81 5.58 -2.06
CA GLY A 105 -5.80 4.57 -2.43
C GLY A 105 -6.26 3.67 -1.29
N ASN A 106 -5.38 3.40 -0.32
CA ASN A 106 -5.66 2.57 0.85
C ASN A 106 -5.31 3.33 2.14
N PRO A 107 -6.15 4.31 2.55
CA PRO A 107 -5.86 5.15 3.70
C PRO A 107 -5.92 4.35 5.01
N ARG A 108 -4.89 4.51 5.84
CA ARG A 108 -4.80 3.93 7.19
C ARG A 108 -4.91 5.00 8.26
N ASP A 109 -4.20 6.11 8.06
CA ASP A 109 -4.08 7.21 9.01
C ASP A 109 -4.76 8.47 8.47
N HIS A 110 -4.79 8.65 7.14
CA HIS A 110 -5.35 9.84 6.49
C HIS A 110 -6.70 9.57 5.83
N HIS A 111 -7.79 9.97 6.49
CA HIS A 111 -9.16 9.84 5.95
C HIS A 111 -9.78 11.15 5.43
N ASP A 112 -9.10 12.28 5.64
CA ASP A 112 -9.54 13.59 5.19
C ASP A 112 -8.49 14.19 4.24
N ALA A 113 -8.92 14.46 3.00
CA ALA A 113 -8.07 15.00 1.94
C ALA A 113 -7.48 16.38 2.30
N ALA A 114 -8.27 17.27 2.92
CA ALA A 114 -7.83 18.62 3.25
C ALA A 114 -6.81 18.63 4.40
N LEU A 115 -7.00 17.75 5.39
CA LEU A 115 -6.03 17.56 6.47
C LEU A 115 -4.73 16.93 5.96
N ALA A 116 -4.83 15.88 5.15
CA ALA A 116 -3.65 15.26 4.52
C ALA A 116 -2.86 16.27 3.67
N ARG A 117 -3.57 17.09 2.88
CA ARG A 117 -2.96 18.16 2.09
C ARG A 117 -2.27 19.20 2.97
N THR A 118 -2.90 19.62 4.06
CA THR A 118 -2.30 20.56 5.03
C THR A 118 -1.02 19.98 5.62
N ALA A 119 -1.05 18.72 6.08
CA ALA A 119 0.11 18.05 6.64
C ALA A 119 1.28 17.96 5.63
N ILE A 120 1.00 17.65 4.36
CA ILE A 120 2.02 17.64 3.31
C ILE A 120 2.66 19.03 3.14
N ARG A 121 1.82 20.08 3.12
CA ARG A 121 2.28 21.47 2.93
C ARG A 121 3.08 22.01 4.09
N GLU A 122 2.74 21.62 5.30
CA GLU A 122 3.42 22.08 6.52
C GLU A 122 4.72 21.32 6.80
N HIS A 123 4.77 20.03 6.48
CA HIS A 123 5.89 19.16 6.90
C HIS A 123 6.82 18.70 5.78
N PHE A 124 6.44 18.86 4.51
CA PHE A 124 7.26 18.44 3.37
C PHE A 124 7.56 19.59 2.40
N PHE A 125 6.61 19.91 1.53
CA PHE A 125 6.75 20.94 0.50
C PHE A 125 5.43 21.68 0.30
N PRO A 126 5.45 22.98 -0.02
CA PRO A 126 4.24 23.79 -0.22
C PRO A 126 3.56 23.49 -1.57
N LEU A 127 3.16 22.23 -1.77
CA LEU A 127 2.55 21.72 -3.00
C LEU A 127 1.23 22.42 -3.32
N GLN A 128 0.96 22.59 -4.62
CA GLN A 128 -0.36 22.97 -5.11
C GLN A 128 -1.28 21.77 -5.28
N ALA A 129 -0.71 20.57 -5.45
CA ALA A 129 -1.41 19.32 -5.68
C ALA A 129 -2.61 19.12 -4.76
N GLN A 130 -3.69 18.61 -5.34
CA GLN A 130 -4.84 18.16 -4.58
C GLN A 130 -4.54 16.79 -3.98
N VAL A 131 -5.23 16.44 -2.89
CA VAL A 131 -5.19 15.09 -2.33
C VAL A 131 -6.55 14.44 -2.56
N HIS A 132 -6.54 13.19 -2.99
CA HIS A 132 -7.70 12.34 -3.18
C HIS A 132 -7.57 11.11 -2.28
N ILE A 133 -8.60 10.81 -1.51
CA ILE A 133 -8.64 9.67 -0.59
C ILE A 133 -9.51 8.58 -1.20
N GLY A 134 -8.99 7.35 -1.24
CA GLY A 134 -9.64 6.20 -1.85
C GLY A 134 -9.49 6.14 -3.36
N LEU A 135 -10.21 5.20 -3.98
CA LEU A 135 -10.12 4.87 -5.41
C LEU A 135 -11.38 5.21 -6.20
N GLU A 136 -12.41 5.69 -5.52
CA GLU A 136 -13.68 6.08 -6.15
C GLU A 136 -13.59 7.49 -6.73
N GLY A 137 -14.22 7.71 -7.89
CA GLY A 137 -14.35 9.05 -8.48
C GLY A 137 -13.02 9.67 -8.94
N LEU A 138 -12.02 8.86 -9.30
CA LEU A 138 -10.76 9.38 -9.82
C LEU A 138 -10.96 10.05 -11.19
N PRO A 139 -10.42 11.26 -11.43
CA PRO A 139 -10.53 11.91 -12.73
C PRO A 139 -9.62 11.19 -13.75
N PRO A 140 -9.95 11.23 -15.06
CA PRO A 140 -9.02 10.76 -16.07
C PRO A 140 -7.78 11.67 -16.11
N CYS A 141 -6.63 11.11 -16.48
CA CYS A 141 -5.35 11.83 -16.52
C CYS A 141 -4.49 11.45 -17.72
N GLU A 142 -3.48 12.26 -18.01
CA GLU A 142 -2.47 11.90 -18.99
C GLU A 142 -1.52 10.84 -18.40
N PHE A 143 -1.04 11.05 -17.18
CA PHE A 143 -0.10 10.14 -16.51
C PHE A 143 -0.66 9.61 -15.18
N ALA A 144 -0.72 8.30 -15.01
CA ALA A 144 -0.86 7.68 -13.69
C ALA A 144 0.51 7.16 -13.24
N VAL A 145 0.94 7.56 -12.06
CA VAL A 145 2.29 7.30 -11.53
C VAL A 145 2.18 6.44 -10.29
N ALA A 146 2.70 5.22 -10.35
CA ALA A 146 2.92 4.37 -9.18
C ALA A 146 4.21 4.80 -8.47
N THR A 147 4.27 4.64 -7.15
CA THR A 147 5.44 5.02 -6.34
C THR A 147 5.90 3.93 -5.36
N GLY A 148 5.06 2.92 -5.13
CA GLY A 148 5.39 1.70 -4.42
C GLY A 148 4.84 0.49 -5.17
N TRP A 149 5.35 -0.70 -4.85
CA TRP A 149 4.95 -1.93 -5.53
C TRP A 149 3.48 -2.27 -5.33
N ASP A 150 2.92 -1.91 -4.18
CA ASP A 150 1.48 -2.04 -3.90
C ASP A 150 0.66 -1.08 -4.76
N THR A 151 1.09 0.18 -4.90
CA THR A 151 0.39 1.16 -5.74
C THR A 151 0.52 0.88 -7.24
N ALA A 152 1.54 0.14 -7.67
CA ALA A 152 1.67 -0.33 -9.05
C ALA A 152 0.50 -1.25 -9.47
N TYR A 153 -0.03 -2.06 -8.56
CA TYR A 153 -1.23 -2.86 -8.83
C TYR A 153 -2.46 -1.97 -9.01
N THR A 154 -2.62 -0.92 -8.18
CA THR A 154 -3.69 0.07 -8.33
C THR A 154 -3.60 0.81 -9.67
N VAL A 155 -2.39 1.26 -10.05
CA VAL A 155 -2.18 1.92 -11.35
C VAL A 155 -2.46 0.96 -12.51
N ARG A 156 -2.13 -0.33 -12.37
CA ARG A 156 -2.45 -1.35 -13.38
C ARG A 156 -3.95 -1.48 -13.59
N ALA A 157 -4.71 -1.49 -12.49
CA ALA A 157 -6.17 -1.54 -12.48
C ALA A 157 -6.85 -0.25 -12.98
N PHE A 158 -6.20 0.91 -12.89
CA PHE A 158 -6.81 2.18 -13.25
C PHE A 158 -6.96 2.37 -14.77
N GLY A 159 -8.20 2.53 -15.24
CA GLY A 159 -8.53 2.65 -16.67
C GLY A 159 -8.49 4.07 -17.23
N GLY A 160 -8.30 5.10 -16.40
CA GLY A 160 -8.43 6.51 -16.79
C GLY A 160 -7.17 7.21 -17.27
N ALA A 161 -6.05 6.49 -17.39
CA ALA A 161 -4.75 7.09 -17.72
C ALA A 161 -4.34 6.84 -19.18
N ALA A 162 -3.88 7.88 -19.87
CA ALA A 162 -3.29 7.72 -21.21
C ALA A 162 -1.94 6.97 -21.16
N HIS A 163 -1.15 7.22 -20.12
CA HIS A 163 0.15 6.62 -19.87
C HIS A 163 0.29 6.19 -18.41
N LYS A 164 0.94 5.05 -18.17
CA LYS A 164 1.23 4.52 -16.84
C LYS A 164 2.73 4.52 -16.60
N LEU A 165 3.14 5.22 -15.56
CA LEU A 165 4.52 5.40 -15.13
C LEU A 165 4.74 4.73 -13.78
N TYR A 166 5.98 4.40 -13.49
CA TYR A 166 6.39 3.89 -12.18
C TYR A 166 7.62 4.65 -11.69
N PHE A 167 7.47 5.43 -10.63
CA PHE A 167 8.56 6.10 -9.95
C PHE A 167 9.24 5.12 -8.97
N VAL A 168 10.25 4.40 -9.47
CA VAL A 168 10.92 3.31 -8.75
C VAL A 168 12.13 3.86 -7.99
N GLN A 169 12.01 3.92 -6.67
CA GLN A 169 13.05 4.48 -5.79
C GLN A 169 14.13 3.46 -5.41
N ASP A 170 13.77 2.18 -5.33
CA ASP A 170 14.65 1.08 -4.95
C ASP A 170 14.11 -0.24 -5.52
N TYR A 171 14.89 -1.31 -5.42
CA TYR A 171 14.46 -2.65 -5.75
C TYR A 171 13.64 -3.26 -4.59
N GLU A 172 12.35 -2.94 -4.59
CA GLU A 172 11.38 -3.24 -3.53
C GLU A 172 11.23 -4.72 -3.14
N PRO A 173 11.44 -5.73 -4.02
CA PRO A 173 11.41 -7.14 -3.61
C PRO A 173 12.39 -7.48 -2.50
N HIS A 174 13.53 -6.79 -2.41
CA HIS A 174 14.52 -7.01 -1.34
C HIS A 174 14.05 -6.54 0.05
N PHE A 175 12.94 -5.82 0.15
CA PHE A 175 12.36 -5.42 1.44
C PHE A 175 11.67 -6.59 2.16
N TYR A 176 11.46 -7.70 1.47
CA TYR A 176 10.75 -8.87 1.97
C TYR A 176 11.59 -10.13 1.84
N PRO A 177 11.47 -11.09 2.78
CA PRO A 177 11.99 -12.42 2.56
C PRO A 177 11.31 -13.07 1.35
N VAL A 178 11.96 -14.07 0.77
CA VAL A 178 11.40 -14.84 -0.35
C VAL A 178 10.04 -15.41 0.05
N GLY A 179 8.99 -14.97 -0.64
CA GLY A 179 7.59 -15.21 -0.28
C GLY A 179 6.64 -14.46 -1.21
N THR A 180 5.38 -14.35 -0.82
CA THR A 180 4.32 -13.75 -1.66
C THR A 180 4.60 -12.30 -1.99
N GLU A 181 4.92 -11.46 -1.00
CA GLU A 181 5.20 -10.03 -1.19
C GLU A 181 6.40 -9.81 -2.09
N HIS A 182 7.45 -10.62 -1.94
CA HIS A 182 8.62 -10.58 -2.82
C HIS A 182 8.23 -10.82 -4.29
N VAL A 183 7.45 -11.88 -4.54
CA VAL A 183 7.00 -12.23 -5.90
C VAL A 183 6.02 -11.20 -6.46
N LEU A 184 5.10 -10.69 -5.65
CA LEU A 184 4.16 -9.64 -6.07
C LEU A 184 4.91 -8.35 -6.41
N ALA A 185 5.84 -7.92 -5.56
CA ALA A 185 6.66 -6.75 -5.84
C ALA A 185 7.48 -6.93 -7.12
N GLU A 186 8.09 -8.09 -7.31
CA GLU A 186 8.89 -8.38 -8.51
C GLU A 186 8.03 -8.39 -9.79
N ASN A 187 6.79 -8.86 -9.70
CA ASN A 187 5.87 -8.90 -10.83
C ASN A 187 5.49 -7.51 -11.35
N THR A 188 5.54 -6.48 -10.50
CA THR A 188 5.19 -5.10 -10.90
C THR A 188 6.07 -4.57 -12.03
N TYR A 189 7.35 -4.99 -12.07
CA TYR A 189 8.30 -4.59 -13.12
C TYR A 189 7.96 -5.17 -14.50
N ARG A 190 7.03 -6.12 -14.56
CA ARG A 190 6.54 -6.75 -15.81
C ARG A 190 5.20 -6.18 -16.28
N PHE A 191 4.66 -5.13 -15.65
CA PHE A 191 3.36 -4.56 -16.01
C PHE A 191 3.37 -3.70 -17.28
N GLY A 192 4.55 -3.50 -17.89
CA GLY A 192 4.69 -2.69 -19.11
C GLY A 192 4.66 -1.18 -18.84
N PHE A 193 4.81 -0.75 -17.58
CA PHE A 193 4.95 0.66 -17.24
C PHE A 193 6.31 1.19 -17.70
N PHE A 194 6.38 2.51 -17.89
CA PHE A 194 7.65 3.20 -18.04
C PHE A 194 8.18 3.60 -16.66
N ALA A 195 9.38 3.11 -16.31
CA ALA A 195 10.01 3.40 -15.03
C ALA A 195 10.83 4.69 -15.08
N ILE A 196 10.68 5.52 -14.05
CA ILE A 196 11.59 6.62 -13.72
C ILE A 196 12.31 6.16 -12.46
N THR A 197 13.62 5.95 -12.56
CA THR A 197 14.40 5.30 -11.51
C THR A 197 15.28 6.27 -10.73
N ALA A 198 15.64 5.91 -9.50
CA ALA A 198 16.53 6.73 -8.66
C ALA A 198 17.99 6.79 -9.16
N GLY A 199 18.40 5.90 -10.08
CA GLY A 199 19.74 5.91 -10.65
C GLY A 199 20.03 4.75 -11.60
N ASP A 200 21.15 4.86 -12.33
CA ASP A 200 21.49 4.01 -13.47
C ASP A 200 21.59 2.51 -13.14
N TRP A 201 22.07 2.16 -11.94
CA TRP A 201 22.14 0.76 -11.54
C TRP A 201 20.75 0.12 -11.50
N LEU A 202 19.77 0.82 -10.93
CA LEU A 202 18.40 0.34 -10.84
C LEU A 202 17.75 0.31 -12.23
N ALA A 203 17.98 1.36 -13.05
CA ALA A 203 17.53 1.39 -14.44
C ALA A 203 18.03 0.18 -15.24
N GLY A 204 19.33 -0.12 -15.13
CA GLY A 204 19.97 -1.24 -15.81
C GLY A 204 19.42 -2.57 -15.35
N LYS A 205 19.31 -2.76 -14.03
CA LYS A 205 18.73 -3.98 -13.44
C LYS A 205 17.30 -4.23 -13.91
N LEU A 206 16.45 -3.19 -13.88
CA LEU A 206 15.05 -3.33 -14.27
C LEU A 206 14.89 -3.63 -15.77
N ALA A 207 15.72 -3.01 -16.59
CA ALA A 207 15.75 -3.27 -18.02
C ALA A 207 16.28 -4.67 -18.36
N SER A 208 17.38 -5.11 -17.74
CA SER A 208 18.00 -6.41 -18.03
C SER A 208 17.17 -7.60 -17.55
N ASP A 209 16.64 -7.51 -16.32
CA ASP A 209 16.04 -8.66 -15.65
C ASP A 209 14.54 -8.80 -15.98
N TYR A 210 13.87 -7.67 -16.28
CA TYR A 210 12.42 -7.61 -16.49
C TYR A 210 11.98 -7.06 -17.84
N GLY A 211 12.90 -6.53 -18.66
CA GLY A 211 12.54 -5.87 -19.92
C GLY A 211 11.78 -4.56 -19.73
N MET A 212 11.84 -3.97 -18.53
CA MET A 212 11.14 -2.72 -18.23
C MET A 212 11.80 -1.55 -18.95
N ARG A 213 11.01 -0.66 -19.54
CA ARG A 213 11.53 0.59 -20.11
C ARG A 213 11.86 1.55 -18.98
N THR A 214 13.08 2.08 -18.96
CA THR A 214 13.58 2.91 -17.86
C THR A 214 14.15 4.25 -18.35
N HIS A 215 14.19 5.22 -17.43
CA HIS A 215 14.97 6.47 -17.49
C HIS A 215 15.56 6.75 -16.10
#